data_AF-A0A7S3UHD1-F1
#
_entry.id   AF-A0A7S3UHD1-F1
#
_cell.length_a   1.000
_cell.length_b   1.000
_cell.length_c   1.000
_cell.angle_alpha   90.00
_cell.angle_beta   90.00
_cell.angle_gamma   90.00
#
_symmetry.space_group_name_H-M   'P 1'
#
loop_
_entity.id
_entity.type
_entity.pdbx_description
1 polymer ?
#
loop_
_entity_poly.entity_id
_entity_poly.type
_entity_poly.pdbx_seq_one_letter_code
_entity_poly.pdbx_strand_id
1 'polypeptide(L)'
;MATSGTPGKPWTHGWKGRRKERKETRAWKVRAEKTGSKETERKATWKYWPTVPIYPYGRRKTVLQEIVPEKIWTLDQLQGLLYVAVPVRCTVVKLKRGGLLVYCPVAPTEECLAMMNKLVEKHGPVQHIVVSTASGIEHKVFAGPFARAFPDSQTWVAPNQWSFPINLPLRWLGLPANTKMLSVDKSEVPFANEVDYEICGPVPLGSPGSLASKATFVEVAMFHKATKTLLVTDTVVSIPRQPPKINQLYPEAMLFHARDDATQPIEDTPDNREIGWRKIALFSLYFQPDSLEAVLGKEALLDAANAPESNRTGKYWKGLFPFQWKPEWKDSFDLLAKKKLFVAPILQSLVLNRGPDEVLDWVDRVCKWPFERVIPAHFEARVKASPRDFRAAFSFLQGSGRARLGGNLLDGLLDRFLPTENRQLPASDMRFVRQLDEFVVKNKIATAAPDPDA
;
A
#
# COMPACT_ATOMS: atom_id res chain seq x y z
N MET A 1 11.08 69.34 -65.54
CA MET A 1 10.27 69.93 -64.46
C MET A 1 10.18 68.90 -63.34
N ALA A 2 10.76 69.23 -62.20
CA ALA A 2 10.80 68.37 -61.02
C ALA A 2 9.49 68.50 -60.24
N THR A 3 8.85 67.38 -59.91
CA THR A 3 7.91 67.29 -58.80
C THR A 3 8.16 66.02 -57.99
N SER A 4 8.15 66.23 -56.69
CA SER A 4 8.56 65.37 -55.58
C SER A 4 7.52 64.30 -55.23
N GLY A 5 7.99 63.07 -54.93
CA GLY A 5 7.22 62.02 -54.27
C GLY A 5 8.07 61.32 -53.22
N THR A 6 7.72 61.48 -51.95
CA THR A 6 8.37 60.92 -50.75
C THR A 6 8.21 59.38 -50.65
N PRO A 7 9.20 58.63 -50.13
CA PRO A 7 9.02 57.22 -49.82
C PRO A 7 8.29 57.05 -48.47
N GLY A 8 7.18 56.31 -48.48
CA GLY A 8 6.39 55.98 -47.28
C GLY A 8 7.15 55.08 -46.29
N LYS A 9 7.00 55.37 -45.00
CA LYS A 9 7.56 54.60 -43.87
C LYS A 9 7.03 53.16 -43.84
N PRO A 10 7.82 52.16 -43.41
CA PRO A 10 7.32 50.81 -43.18
C PRO A 10 6.46 50.74 -41.91
N TRP A 11 5.37 49.99 -42.01
CA TRP A 11 4.37 49.73 -40.98
C TRP A 11 4.98 49.06 -39.73
N THR A 12 4.93 49.71 -38.57
CA THR A 12 5.39 49.16 -37.28
C THR A 12 4.26 48.91 -36.26
N HIS A 13 3.00 48.81 -36.69
CA HIS A 13 1.85 48.63 -35.78
C HIS A 13 1.40 47.17 -35.57
N GLY A 14 2.15 46.16 -36.03
CA GLY A 14 1.78 44.75 -35.89
C GLY A 14 2.47 43.95 -34.76
N TRP A 15 3.46 44.51 -34.07
CA TRP A 15 4.33 43.75 -33.15
C TRP A 15 3.93 43.88 -31.67
N LYS A 16 3.48 45.06 -31.23
CA LYS A 16 3.05 45.29 -29.83
C LYS A 16 1.72 44.58 -29.52
N GLY A 17 0.77 44.56 -30.46
CA GLY A 17 -0.53 43.87 -30.32
C GLY A 17 -0.37 42.34 -30.18
N ARG A 18 0.38 41.71 -31.08
CA ARG A 18 0.68 40.26 -31.03
C ARG A 18 1.43 39.84 -29.76
N ARG A 19 2.27 40.72 -29.19
CA ARG A 19 3.00 40.43 -27.93
C ARG A 19 2.10 40.57 -26.69
N LYS A 20 1.12 41.47 -26.70
CA LYS A 20 0.13 41.63 -25.62
C LYS A 20 -0.86 40.46 -25.61
N GLU A 21 -1.38 40.09 -26.77
CA GLU A 21 -2.30 38.96 -26.95
C GLU A 21 -1.64 37.61 -26.58
N ARG A 22 -0.36 37.40 -26.94
CA ARG A 22 0.42 36.22 -26.49
C ARG A 22 0.67 36.18 -24.98
N LYS A 23 0.79 37.34 -24.32
CA LYS A 23 0.94 37.41 -22.85
C LYS A 23 -0.38 37.14 -22.14
N GLU A 24 -1.49 37.67 -22.65
CA GLU A 24 -2.83 37.46 -22.09
C GLU A 24 -3.31 36.01 -22.27
N THR A 25 -3.07 35.40 -23.43
CA THR A 25 -3.35 33.97 -23.67
C THR A 25 -2.50 33.04 -22.79
N ARG A 26 -1.22 33.36 -22.58
CA ARG A 26 -0.35 32.61 -21.64
C ARG A 26 -0.80 32.78 -20.19
N ALA A 27 -1.18 34.00 -19.79
CA ALA A 27 -1.70 34.27 -18.45
C ALA A 27 -3.04 33.56 -18.19
N TRP A 28 -3.92 33.51 -19.21
CA TRP A 28 -5.19 32.79 -19.13
C TRP A 28 -4.99 31.28 -19.03
N LYS A 29 -4.09 30.68 -19.83
CA LYS A 29 -3.70 29.25 -19.71
C LYS A 29 -3.16 28.92 -18.32
N VAL A 30 -2.23 29.72 -17.80
CA VAL A 30 -1.67 29.54 -16.45
C VAL A 30 -2.75 29.69 -15.37
N ARG A 31 -3.71 30.61 -15.54
CA ARG A 31 -4.83 30.78 -14.60
C ARG A 31 -5.80 29.60 -14.67
N ALA A 32 -6.15 29.12 -15.86
CA ALA A 32 -6.99 27.95 -16.07
C ALA A 32 -6.34 26.69 -15.48
N GLU A 33 -5.05 26.47 -15.72
CA GLU A 33 -4.25 25.37 -15.13
C GLU A 33 -4.22 25.46 -13.60
N LYS A 34 -3.97 26.64 -13.03
CA LYS A 34 -4.01 26.85 -11.57
C LYS A 34 -5.40 26.62 -10.98
N THR A 35 -6.46 26.98 -11.71
CA THR A 35 -7.84 26.83 -11.24
C THR A 35 -8.28 25.36 -11.30
N GLY A 36 -7.94 24.66 -12.39
CA GLY A 36 -8.13 23.22 -12.52
C GLY A 36 -7.33 22.43 -11.49
N SER A 37 -6.07 22.79 -11.25
CA SER A 37 -5.22 22.17 -10.22
C SER A 37 -5.83 22.31 -8.81
N LYS A 38 -6.34 23.50 -8.47
CA LYS A 38 -7.00 23.74 -7.17
C LYS A 38 -8.31 22.95 -7.04
N GLU A 39 -9.07 22.82 -8.12
CA GLU A 39 -10.30 22.02 -8.10
C GLU A 39 -10.02 20.53 -7.93
N THR A 40 -9.02 19.99 -8.64
CA THR A 40 -8.57 18.60 -8.47
C THR A 40 -8.07 18.34 -7.04
N GLU A 41 -7.29 19.26 -6.46
CA GLU A 41 -6.85 19.15 -5.06
C GLU A 41 -8.03 19.16 -4.07
N ARG A 42 -9.04 20.00 -4.30
CA ARG A 42 -10.25 20.04 -3.48
C ARG A 42 -10.99 18.69 -3.52
N LYS A 43 -11.13 18.09 -4.71
CA LYS A 43 -11.83 16.80 -4.89
C LYS A 43 -11.08 15.63 -4.23
N ALA A 44 -9.76 15.73 -4.11
CA ALA A 44 -8.91 14.77 -3.41
C ALA A 44 -8.81 15.02 -1.89
N THR A 45 -9.62 15.93 -1.33
CA THR A 45 -9.54 16.28 0.10
C THR A 45 -10.25 15.24 0.98
N TRP A 46 -9.54 14.67 1.95
CA TRP A 46 -10.07 13.80 2.99
C TRP A 46 -10.11 14.53 4.34
N LYS A 47 -11.29 14.97 4.78
CA LYS A 47 -11.42 15.84 5.97
C LYS A 47 -11.22 15.10 7.30
N TYR A 48 -11.43 13.79 7.34
CA TYR A 48 -11.32 12.97 8.55
C TYR A 48 -9.91 12.38 8.76
N TRP A 49 -8.90 12.93 8.09
CA TRP A 49 -7.51 12.51 8.29
C TRP A 49 -7.00 12.64 9.75
N PRO A 50 -7.51 13.54 10.62
CA PRO A 50 -7.04 13.58 12.02
C PRO A 50 -7.35 12.31 12.82
N THR A 51 -8.32 11.49 12.41
CA THR A 51 -8.65 10.23 13.08
C THR A 51 -7.50 9.23 13.04
N VAL A 52 -6.81 9.14 11.91
CA VAL A 52 -5.58 8.36 11.74
C VAL A 52 -4.63 9.23 10.91
N PRO A 53 -3.76 10.04 11.56
CA PRO A 53 -3.02 11.13 10.93
C PRO A 53 -1.78 10.63 10.16
N ILE A 54 -2.04 9.82 9.16
CA ILE A 54 -1.04 9.19 8.29
C ILE A 54 -0.92 9.98 6.98
N TYR A 55 0.30 10.13 6.47
CA TYR A 55 0.58 10.75 5.18
C TYR A 55 -0.23 10.06 4.07
N PRO A 56 -0.78 10.78 3.07
CA PRO A 56 -0.65 12.22 2.79
C PRO A 56 -1.69 13.09 3.52
N TYR A 57 -2.13 12.66 4.70
CA TYR A 57 -3.08 13.37 5.56
C TYR A 57 -4.39 13.63 4.83
N GLY A 58 -4.78 14.90 4.72
CA GLY A 58 -5.99 15.32 4.04
C GLY A 58 -5.90 15.33 2.51
N ARG A 59 -4.74 15.09 1.88
CA ARG A 59 -4.60 15.13 0.42
C ARG A 59 -4.50 13.72 -0.15
N ARG A 60 -5.63 13.05 -0.37
CA ARG A 60 -5.67 11.66 -0.84
C ARG A 60 -6.19 11.57 -2.28
N LYS A 61 -5.29 11.83 -3.23
CA LYS A 61 -5.56 11.57 -4.65
C LYS A 61 -5.73 10.08 -4.89
N THR A 62 -6.53 9.76 -5.88
CA THR A 62 -6.87 8.39 -6.25
C THR A 62 -6.47 8.12 -7.70
N VAL A 63 -5.78 7.02 -7.94
CA VAL A 63 -5.48 6.55 -9.30
C VAL A 63 -6.32 5.31 -9.60
N LEU A 64 -7.29 5.45 -10.51
CA LEU A 64 -8.05 4.34 -11.06
C LEU A 64 -7.22 3.61 -12.14
N GLN A 65 -7.09 2.30 -12.02
CA GLN A 65 -6.49 1.45 -13.05
C GLN A 65 -7.39 0.27 -13.36
N GLU A 66 -7.59 -0.01 -14.64
CA GLU A 66 -8.20 -1.27 -15.06
C GLU A 66 -7.13 -2.37 -15.12
N ILE A 67 -7.31 -3.42 -14.33
CA ILE A 67 -6.35 -4.55 -14.23
C ILE A 67 -6.77 -5.68 -15.14
N VAL A 68 -8.07 -5.99 -15.17
CA VAL A 68 -8.67 -6.94 -16.10
C VAL A 68 -9.81 -6.21 -16.82
N PRO A 69 -9.77 -6.10 -18.16
CA PRO A 69 -10.75 -5.35 -18.92
C PRO A 69 -12.19 -5.71 -18.55
N GLU A 70 -12.99 -4.69 -18.24
CA GLU A 70 -14.42 -4.76 -17.92
C GLU A 70 -14.76 -5.67 -16.73
N LYS A 71 -13.78 -6.02 -15.88
CA LYS A 71 -13.95 -6.99 -14.80
C LYS A 71 -13.31 -6.59 -13.48
N ILE A 72 -12.08 -6.06 -13.50
CA ILE A 72 -11.35 -5.72 -12.27
C ILE A 72 -10.66 -4.37 -12.42
N TRP A 73 -10.88 -3.50 -11.45
CA TRP A 73 -10.23 -2.19 -11.33
C TRP A 73 -9.59 -2.03 -9.96
N THR A 74 -8.61 -1.15 -9.87
CA THR A 74 -8.00 -0.74 -8.61
C THR A 74 -8.07 0.76 -8.43
N LEU A 75 -8.31 1.21 -7.21
CA LEU A 75 -8.23 2.60 -6.80
C LEU A 75 -7.10 2.72 -5.78
N ASP A 76 -5.97 3.26 -6.24
CA ASP A 76 -4.75 3.36 -5.44
C ASP A 76 -4.66 4.75 -4.80
N GLN A 77 -4.35 4.81 -3.51
CA GLN A 77 -4.01 6.01 -2.75
C GLN A 77 -2.65 5.84 -2.06
N LEU A 78 -2.05 6.93 -1.56
CA LEU A 78 -0.87 6.82 -0.69
C LEU A 78 -1.25 6.63 0.77
N GLN A 79 -0.36 5.95 1.47
CA GLN A 79 -0.38 5.72 2.90
C GLN A 79 1.05 5.75 3.42
N GLY A 80 1.32 6.47 4.51
CA GLY A 80 2.67 6.50 5.07
C GLY A 80 2.85 7.20 6.41
N LEU A 81 4.02 6.98 6.99
CA LEU A 81 4.54 7.65 8.18
C LEU A 81 6.00 8.03 7.92
N LEU A 82 6.50 9.11 8.52
CA LEU A 82 7.89 9.56 8.33
C LEU A 82 8.32 9.74 6.85
N TYR A 83 7.38 10.14 5.99
CA TYR A 83 7.57 10.20 4.53
C TYR A 83 7.93 8.86 3.86
N VAL A 84 7.78 7.75 4.58
CA VAL A 84 7.77 6.40 4.01
C VAL A 84 6.34 6.14 3.53
N ALA A 85 6.09 6.49 2.26
CA ALA A 85 4.76 6.47 1.67
C ALA A 85 4.65 5.41 0.57
N VAL A 86 3.78 4.43 0.77
CA VAL A 86 3.54 3.32 -0.18
C VAL A 86 2.10 3.33 -0.67
N PRO A 87 1.80 2.72 -1.82
CA PRO A 87 0.42 2.54 -2.27
C PRO A 87 -0.39 1.71 -1.28
N VAL A 88 -1.64 2.13 -1.04
CA VAL A 88 -2.72 1.33 -0.47
C VAL A 88 -3.86 1.25 -1.49
N ARG A 89 -4.50 0.10 -1.61
CA ARG A 89 -5.36 -0.21 -2.76
C ARG A 89 -6.71 -0.75 -2.37
N CYS A 90 -7.72 -0.15 -2.99
CA CYS A 90 -9.05 -0.72 -3.12
C CYS A 90 -9.12 -1.49 -4.44
N THR A 91 -9.64 -2.71 -4.41
CA THR A 91 -9.92 -3.51 -5.62
C THR A 91 -11.42 -3.63 -5.82
N VAL A 92 -11.87 -3.37 -7.04
CA VAL A 92 -13.27 -3.46 -7.44
C VAL A 92 -13.43 -4.59 -8.45
N VAL A 93 -14.34 -5.52 -8.17
CA VAL A 93 -14.63 -6.69 -9.01
C VAL A 93 -16.07 -6.61 -9.50
N LYS A 94 -16.29 -6.76 -10.80
CA LYS A 94 -17.62 -6.89 -11.39
C LYS A 94 -18.20 -8.28 -11.12
N LEU A 95 -19.45 -8.33 -10.68
CA LEU A 95 -20.20 -9.57 -10.45
C LEU A 95 -20.99 -10.00 -11.69
N LYS A 96 -21.18 -11.31 -11.88
CA LYS A 96 -21.80 -11.93 -13.06
C LYS A 96 -23.23 -11.47 -13.30
N ARG A 97 -24.01 -11.27 -12.23
CA ARG A 97 -25.42 -10.81 -12.28
C ARG A 97 -25.55 -9.28 -12.33
N GLY A 98 -24.44 -8.57 -12.55
CA GLY A 98 -24.35 -7.12 -12.41
C GLY A 98 -24.05 -6.70 -10.98
N GLY A 99 -23.55 -5.47 -10.84
CA GLY A 99 -23.06 -4.91 -9.60
C GLY A 99 -21.56 -5.13 -9.36
N LEU A 100 -21.09 -4.54 -8.27
CA LEU A 100 -19.67 -4.47 -7.91
C LEU A 100 -19.45 -5.01 -6.49
N LEU A 101 -18.36 -5.76 -6.32
CA LEU A 101 -17.74 -6.07 -5.04
C LEU A 101 -16.52 -5.16 -4.86
N VAL A 102 -16.39 -4.56 -3.67
CA VAL A 102 -15.27 -3.71 -3.27
C VAL A 102 -14.46 -4.42 -2.19
N TYR A 103 -13.15 -4.52 -2.35
CA TYR A 103 -12.20 -5.15 -1.44
C TYR A 103 -11.18 -4.13 -0.96
N CYS A 104 -10.95 -4.02 0.35
CA CYS A 104 -10.06 -3.01 0.98
C CYS A 104 -10.39 -1.56 0.58
N PRO A 105 -11.57 -1.01 0.93
CA PRO A 105 -11.93 0.35 0.54
C PRO A 105 -10.89 1.38 1.03
N VAL A 106 -10.56 2.34 0.15
CA VAL A 106 -9.67 3.48 0.45
C VAL A 106 -10.49 4.72 0.82
N ALA A 107 -9.86 5.85 1.13
CA ALA A 107 -10.59 7.05 1.55
C ALA A 107 -11.58 7.50 0.46
N PRO A 108 -12.89 7.61 0.75
CA PRO A 108 -13.90 8.00 -0.22
C PRO A 108 -13.89 9.53 -0.43
N THR A 109 -12.81 10.04 -1.01
CA THR A 109 -12.74 11.44 -1.47
C THR A 109 -13.74 11.65 -2.61
N GLU A 110 -14.10 12.91 -2.90
CA GLU A 110 -15.00 13.24 -4.02
C GLU A 110 -14.45 12.69 -5.34
N GLU A 111 -13.12 12.75 -5.53
CA GLU A 111 -12.42 12.14 -6.67
C GLU A 111 -12.60 10.61 -6.73
N CYS A 112 -12.37 9.91 -5.61
CA CYS A 112 -12.54 8.47 -5.52
C CYS A 112 -14.00 8.06 -5.83
N LEU A 113 -14.97 8.77 -5.24
CA LEU A 113 -16.39 8.48 -5.45
C LEU A 113 -16.84 8.79 -6.87
N ALA A 114 -16.31 9.83 -7.51
CA ALA A 114 -16.60 10.10 -8.92
C ALA A 114 -16.10 8.98 -9.83
N MET A 115 -14.93 8.37 -9.53
CA MET A 115 -14.42 7.21 -10.25
C MET A 115 -15.29 5.97 -10.01
N MET A 116 -15.67 5.71 -8.75
CA MET A 116 -16.60 4.63 -8.41
C MET A 116 -17.95 4.77 -9.09
N ASN A 117 -18.52 5.97 -9.13
CA ASN A 117 -19.82 6.23 -9.73
C ASN A 117 -19.85 5.94 -11.23
N LYS A 118 -18.74 6.17 -11.95
CA LYS A 118 -18.61 5.76 -13.35
C LYS A 118 -18.66 4.24 -13.52
N LEU A 119 -18.05 3.49 -12.60
CA LEU A 119 -18.14 2.03 -12.60
C LEU A 119 -19.56 1.58 -12.26
N VAL A 120 -20.21 2.24 -11.29
CA VAL A 120 -21.58 1.94 -10.89
C VAL A 120 -22.58 2.17 -12.03
N GLU A 121 -22.46 3.30 -12.73
CA GLU A 121 -23.31 3.63 -13.89
C GLU A 121 -23.21 2.55 -14.99
N LYS A 122 -22.01 2.05 -15.24
CA LYS A 122 -21.76 1.07 -16.32
C LYS A 122 -22.03 -0.38 -15.92
N HIS A 123 -21.82 -0.75 -14.67
CA HIS A 123 -21.77 -2.15 -14.25
C HIS A 123 -22.79 -2.53 -13.18
N GLY A 124 -23.53 -1.56 -12.64
CA GLY A 124 -24.51 -1.75 -11.58
C GLY A 124 -23.97 -1.34 -10.19
N PRO A 125 -24.85 -1.34 -9.17
CA PRO A 125 -24.53 -0.80 -7.84
C PRO A 125 -23.40 -1.58 -7.14
N VAL A 126 -22.74 -0.92 -6.19
CA VAL A 126 -21.90 -1.63 -5.22
C VAL A 126 -22.81 -2.50 -4.35
N GLN A 127 -22.67 -3.82 -4.46
CA GLN A 127 -23.47 -4.79 -3.70
C GLN A 127 -22.75 -5.22 -2.43
N HIS A 128 -21.42 -5.30 -2.46
CA HIS A 128 -20.62 -5.83 -1.38
C HIS A 128 -19.38 -4.97 -1.13
N ILE A 129 -19.11 -4.68 0.14
CA ILE A 129 -17.86 -4.05 0.58
C ILE A 129 -17.20 -4.99 1.58
N VAL A 130 -15.94 -5.32 1.36
CA VAL A 130 -15.18 -6.29 2.15
C VAL A 130 -14.00 -5.59 2.82
N VAL A 131 -13.98 -5.63 4.15
CA VAL A 131 -12.82 -5.31 4.98
C VAL A 131 -12.12 -6.62 5.31
N SER A 132 -11.01 -6.89 4.63
CA SER A 132 -10.37 -8.21 4.61
C SER A 132 -9.38 -8.44 5.74
N THR A 133 -9.20 -7.49 6.67
CA THR A 133 -8.24 -7.62 7.77
C THR A 133 -8.87 -7.25 9.12
N ALA A 134 -8.38 -7.87 10.20
CA ALA A 134 -8.72 -7.47 11.57
C ALA A 134 -7.73 -6.47 12.18
N SER A 135 -6.49 -6.43 11.70
CA SER A 135 -5.38 -5.68 12.29
C SER A 135 -4.90 -4.48 11.47
N GLY A 136 -5.10 -4.48 10.15
CA GLY A 136 -4.66 -3.39 9.26
C GLY A 136 -5.55 -2.14 9.41
N ILE A 137 -5.11 -1.18 10.24
CA ILE A 137 -5.90 0.03 10.54
C ILE A 137 -6.14 0.88 9.29
N GLU A 138 -5.16 0.94 8.40
CA GLU A 138 -5.19 1.64 7.11
C GLU A 138 -6.26 1.08 6.15
N HIS A 139 -6.60 -0.20 6.26
CA HIS A 139 -7.68 -0.83 5.49
C HIS A 139 -9.04 -0.77 6.20
N LYS A 140 -9.06 -0.52 7.51
CA LYS A 140 -10.28 -0.44 8.34
C LYS A 140 -10.87 0.96 8.41
N VAL A 141 -10.03 1.98 8.58
CA VAL A 141 -10.46 3.36 8.90
C VAL A 141 -11.39 3.95 7.83
N PHE A 142 -11.24 3.55 6.57
CA PHE A 142 -12.05 4.07 5.47
C PHE A 142 -13.34 3.28 5.21
N ALA A 143 -13.47 2.07 5.78
CA ALA A 143 -14.60 1.19 5.49
C ALA A 143 -15.95 1.79 5.89
N GLY A 144 -16.06 2.35 7.10
CA GLY A 144 -17.27 3.01 7.57
C GLY A 144 -17.70 4.18 6.68
N PRO A 145 -16.82 5.18 6.44
CA PRO A 145 -17.10 6.25 5.50
C PRO A 145 -17.44 5.79 4.08
N PHE A 146 -16.75 4.78 3.56
CA PHE A 146 -16.98 4.28 2.20
C PHE A 146 -18.35 3.59 2.10
N ALA A 147 -18.72 2.78 3.10
CA ALA A 147 -20.03 2.15 3.16
C ALA A 147 -21.18 3.16 3.26
N ARG A 148 -20.99 4.30 3.93
CA ARG A 148 -21.99 5.39 3.94
C ARG A 148 -22.23 6.02 2.57
N ALA A 149 -21.25 5.97 1.67
CA ALA A 149 -21.42 6.45 0.30
C ALA A 149 -22.21 5.46 -0.57
N PHE A 150 -22.33 4.20 -0.15
CA PHE A 150 -23.07 3.13 -0.84
C PHE A 150 -23.98 2.38 0.16
N PRO A 151 -25.02 3.05 0.70
CA PRO A 151 -25.79 2.54 1.84
C PRO A 151 -26.54 1.23 1.58
N ASP A 152 -26.85 0.92 0.31
CA ASP A 152 -27.53 -0.32 -0.09
C ASP A 152 -26.57 -1.54 -0.17
N SER A 153 -25.27 -1.31 -0.03
CA SER A 153 -24.28 -2.39 -0.04
C SER A 153 -24.26 -3.16 1.27
N GLN A 154 -24.03 -4.47 1.20
CA GLN A 154 -23.73 -5.30 2.37
C GLN A 154 -22.24 -5.16 2.70
N THR A 155 -21.94 -4.65 3.91
CA THR A 155 -20.57 -4.61 4.43
C THR A 155 -20.22 -5.92 5.11
N TRP A 156 -19.07 -6.48 4.75
CA TRP A 156 -18.48 -7.70 5.26
C TRP A 156 -17.14 -7.39 5.91
N VAL A 157 -16.86 -7.97 7.07
CA VAL A 157 -15.56 -7.83 7.74
C VAL A 157 -14.95 -9.20 7.97
N ALA A 158 -13.62 -9.27 7.94
CA ALA A 158 -12.89 -10.42 8.45
C ALA A 158 -13.32 -10.73 9.90
N PRO A 159 -13.39 -12.00 10.32
CA PRO A 159 -13.74 -12.36 11.69
C PRO A 159 -12.66 -11.87 12.68
N ASN A 160 -12.96 -11.95 13.98
CA ASN A 160 -12.06 -11.53 15.07
C ASN A 160 -11.63 -10.05 14.98
N GLN A 161 -12.55 -9.17 14.58
CA GLN A 161 -12.31 -7.73 14.67
C GLN A 161 -12.04 -7.30 16.10
N TRP A 162 -11.09 -6.39 16.27
CA TRP A 162 -10.74 -5.80 17.55
C TRP A 162 -10.44 -4.30 17.44
N SER A 163 -10.47 -3.63 18.59
CA SER A 163 -9.94 -2.27 18.78
C SER A 163 -9.13 -2.16 20.05
N PHE A 164 -8.30 -1.12 20.13
CA PHE A 164 -7.40 -0.84 21.24
C PHE A 164 -7.67 0.57 21.80
N PRO A 165 -7.52 0.80 23.13
CA PRO A 165 -7.18 -0.19 24.17
C PRO A 165 -8.36 -1.04 24.64
N ILE A 166 -9.58 -0.67 24.24
CA ILE A 166 -10.82 -1.36 24.61
C ILE A 166 -11.41 -1.95 23.34
N ASN A 167 -11.91 -3.18 23.41
CA ASN A 167 -12.58 -3.82 22.29
C ASN A 167 -14.02 -3.29 22.16
N LEU A 168 -14.24 -2.41 21.20
CA LEU A 168 -15.51 -1.71 20.98
C LEU A 168 -16.37 -2.43 19.94
N PRO A 169 -17.70 -2.33 20.03
CA PRO A 169 -18.59 -2.84 18.99
C PRO A 169 -18.29 -2.21 17.61
N LEU A 170 -18.44 -2.96 16.53
CA LEU A 170 -18.17 -2.50 15.15
C LEU A 170 -18.88 -1.18 14.80
N ARG A 171 -20.11 -0.98 15.29
CA ARG A 171 -20.88 0.25 15.08
C ARG A 171 -20.20 1.49 15.65
N TRP A 172 -19.48 1.33 16.77
CA TRP A 172 -18.74 2.42 17.41
C TRP A 172 -17.41 2.70 16.69
N LEU A 173 -16.91 1.73 15.93
CA LEU A 173 -15.80 1.89 14.99
C LEU A 173 -16.24 2.53 13.66
N GLY A 174 -17.50 2.99 13.58
CA GLY A 174 -18.04 3.72 12.43
C GLY A 174 -18.57 2.84 11.29
N LEU A 175 -18.63 1.52 11.49
CA LEU A 175 -19.19 0.58 10.52
C LEU A 175 -20.73 0.55 10.56
N PRO A 176 -21.42 0.29 9.43
CA PRO A 176 -22.87 0.18 9.39
C PRO A 176 -23.45 -0.86 10.34
N ALA A 177 -24.69 -0.64 10.79
CA ALA A 177 -25.39 -1.53 11.71
C ALA A 177 -25.60 -2.96 11.17
N ASN A 178 -25.78 -3.09 9.87
CA ASN A 178 -25.98 -4.35 9.16
C ASN A 178 -24.66 -5.04 8.77
N THR A 179 -23.50 -4.59 9.27
CA THR A 179 -22.19 -5.22 8.98
C THR A 179 -22.19 -6.68 9.44
N LYS A 180 -21.76 -7.59 8.55
CA LYS A 180 -21.65 -9.03 8.83
C LYS A 180 -20.19 -9.45 8.88
N MET A 181 -19.86 -10.40 9.75
CA MET A 181 -18.57 -11.08 9.67
C MET A 181 -18.62 -12.12 8.55
N LEU A 182 -17.51 -12.31 7.84
CA LEU A 182 -17.39 -13.43 6.90
C LEU A 182 -17.36 -14.74 7.69
N SER A 183 -18.26 -15.63 7.31
CA SER A 183 -18.39 -16.96 7.91
C SER A 183 -17.31 -17.90 7.36
N VAL A 184 -17.01 -18.98 8.07
CA VAL A 184 -16.26 -20.09 7.48
C VAL A 184 -17.15 -20.93 6.55
N ASP A 185 -18.47 -20.91 6.79
CA ASP A 185 -19.45 -21.48 5.88
C ASP A 185 -19.72 -20.51 4.72
N LYS A 186 -19.08 -20.79 3.59
CA LYS A 186 -19.18 -19.95 2.40
C LYS A 186 -20.58 -19.95 1.78
N SER A 187 -21.45 -20.91 2.11
CA SER A 187 -22.83 -20.95 1.60
C SER A 187 -23.68 -19.77 2.10
N GLU A 188 -23.29 -19.15 3.21
CA GLU A 188 -23.95 -17.97 3.78
C GLU A 188 -23.55 -16.65 3.09
N VAL A 189 -22.56 -16.68 2.18
CA VAL A 189 -22.00 -15.50 1.53
C VAL A 189 -22.41 -15.45 0.06
N PRO A 190 -23.32 -14.52 -0.36
CA PRO A 190 -23.95 -14.54 -1.68
C PRO A 190 -22.98 -14.50 -2.87
N PHE A 191 -21.82 -13.84 -2.71
CA PHE A 191 -20.83 -13.72 -3.78
C PHE A 191 -19.84 -14.90 -3.84
N ALA A 192 -19.81 -15.80 -2.85
CA ALA A 192 -18.77 -16.84 -2.71
C ALA A 192 -18.72 -17.84 -3.88
N ASN A 193 -19.83 -18.00 -4.59
CA ASN A 193 -19.90 -18.84 -5.79
C ASN A 193 -19.06 -18.29 -6.95
N GLU A 194 -18.83 -16.97 -7.01
CA GLU A 194 -18.08 -16.29 -8.06
C GLU A 194 -16.72 -15.76 -7.57
N VAL A 195 -16.70 -15.19 -6.37
CA VAL A 195 -15.52 -14.71 -5.66
C VAL A 195 -15.35 -15.54 -4.40
N ASP A 196 -14.58 -16.62 -4.51
CA ASP A 196 -14.29 -17.50 -3.37
C ASP A 196 -13.38 -16.77 -2.36
N TYR A 197 -13.29 -17.26 -1.12
CA TYR A 197 -12.40 -16.66 -0.12
C TYR A 197 -11.88 -17.66 0.90
N GLU A 198 -10.72 -17.38 1.48
CA GLU A 198 -10.09 -18.18 2.54
C GLU A 198 -9.59 -17.24 3.62
N ILE A 199 -9.83 -17.61 4.88
CA ILE A 199 -9.52 -16.81 6.06
C ILE A 199 -8.25 -17.37 6.70
N CYS A 200 -7.25 -16.52 6.88
CA CYS A 200 -6.03 -16.78 7.63
C CYS A 200 -6.21 -16.31 9.07
N GLY A 201 -5.86 -17.16 10.03
CA GLY A 201 -5.91 -16.83 11.45
C GLY A 201 -7.24 -17.18 12.12
N PRO A 202 -7.43 -16.79 13.39
CA PRO A 202 -6.70 -15.72 14.07
C PRO A 202 -5.29 -16.12 14.51
N VAL A 203 -4.31 -15.30 14.17
CA VAL A 203 -2.94 -15.39 14.72
C VAL A 203 -2.83 -14.38 15.87
N PRO A 204 -2.45 -14.80 17.09
CA PRO A 204 -2.40 -13.90 18.24
C PRO A 204 -1.27 -12.87 18.09
N LEU A 205 -1.57 -11.59 18.28
CA LEU A 205 -0.59 -10.51 18.27
C LEU A 205 -0.18 -10.07 19.68
N GLY A 206 -1.13 -10.03 20.61
CA GLY A 206 -0.88 -9.63 21.99
C GLY A 206 -0.69 -10.80 22.95
N SER A 207 0.10 -10.59 24.00
CA SER A 207 0.25 -11.58 25.08
C SER A 207 -1.03 -11.71 25.91
N PRO A 208 -1.37 -12.93 26.39
CA PRO A 208 -2.43 -13.12 27.38
C PRO A 208 -2.25 -12.21 28.60
N GLY A 209 -3.34 -11.56 29.04
CA GLY A 209 -3.32 -10.63 30.18
C GLY A 209 -2.80 -9.22 29.89
N SER A 210 -2.28 -8.95 28.68
CA SER A 210 -1.91 -7.58 28.27
C SER A 210 -3.12 -6.76 27.80
N LEU A 211 -2.98 -5.44 27.72
CA LEU A 211 -3.96 -4.54 27.08
C LEU A 211 -4.24 -4.90 25.61
N ALA A 212 -3.32 -5.63 24.96
CA ALA A 212 -3.45 -6.09 23.59
C ALA A 212 -3.89 -7.57 23.49
N SER A 213 -4.33 -8.22 24.57
CA SER A 213 -4.68 -9.66 24.59
C SER A 213 -5.76 -10.09 23.59
N LYS A 214 -6.57 -9.16 23.07
CA LYS A 214 -7.56 -9.39 22.00
C LYS A 214 -7.04 -9.08 20.59
N ALA A 215 -5.82 -8.58 20.47
CA ALA A 215 -5.23 -8.26 19.18
C ALA A 215 -4.87 -9.54 18.43
N THR A 216 -5.46 -9.70 17.26
CA THR A 216 -5.22 -10.82 16.35
C THR A 216 -4.98 -10.32 14.94
N PHE A 217 -4.09 -11.00 14.22
CA PHE A 217 -3.99 -10.89 12.78
C PHE A 217 -5.00 -11.85 12.15
N VAL A 218 -5.78 -11.31 11.23
CA VAL A 218 -6.66 -12.08 10.34
C VAL A 218 -6.55 -11.43 8.98
N GLU A 219 -6.44 -12.25 7.93
CA GLU A 219 -6.55 -11.81 6.54
C GLU A 219 -7.54 -12.68 5.78
N VAL A 220 -8.32 -12.07 4.89
CA VAL A 220 -9.21 -12.75 3.95
C VAL A 220 -8.63 -12.62 2.56
N ALA A 221 -8.08 -13.70 2.02
CA ALA A 221 -7.77 -13.79 0.60
C ALA A 221 -9.05 -14.07 -0.20
N MET A 222 -9.19 -13.44 -1.37
CA MET A 222 -10.32 -13.66 -2.26
C MET A 222 -9.88 -14.12 -3.64
N PHE A 223 -10.61 -15.03 -4.26
CA PHE A 223 -10.31 -15.56 -5.58
C PHE A 223 -11.48 -15.34 -6.54
N HIS A 224 -11.28 -14.44 -7.50
CA HIS A 224 -12.25 -14.21 -8.56
C HIS A 224 -12.08 -15.25 -9.67
N LYS A 225 -12.98 -16.26 -9.66
CA LYS A 225 -12.88 -17.49 -10.47
C LYS A 225 -12.79 -17.20 -11.97
N ALA A 226 -13.62 -16.29 -12.48
CA ALA A 226 -13.72 -16.01 -13.91
C ALA A 226 -12.48 -15.35 -14.53
N THR A 227 -11.61 -14.75 -13.70
CA THR A 227 -10.37 -14.08 -14.17
C THR A 227 -9.11 -14.74 -13.65
N LYS A 228 -9.26 -15.79 -12.84
CA LYS A 228 -8.17 -16.46 -12.13
C LYS A 228 -7.28 -15.48 -11.36
N THR A 229 -7.91 -14.55 -10.64
CA THR A 229 -7.21 -13.49 -9.92
C THR A 229 -7.38 -13.67 -8.41
N LEU A 230 -6.26 -13.76 -7.71
CA LEU A 230 -6.18 -13.76 -6.25
C LEU A 230 -6.04 -12.31 -5.76
N LEU A 231 -6.82 -11.94 -4.74
CA LEU A 231 -6.74 -10.69 -4.01
C LEU A 231 -6.24 -11.01 -2.60
N VAL A 232 -5.25 -10.24 -2.14
CA VAL A 232 -4.63 -10.37 -0.82
C VAL A 232 -4.44 -8.99 -0.22
N THR A 233 -4.40 -8.92 1.11
CA THR A 233 -4.28 -7.63 1.82
C THR A 233 -2.82 -7.32 2.09
N ASP A 234 -2.26 -7.89 3.14
CA ASP A 234 -0.93 -7.58 3.67
C ASP A 234 0.04 -8.77 3.57
N THR A 235 -0.48 -10.01 3.53
CA THR A 235 0.33 -11.23 3.65
C THR A 235 1.46 -11.33 2.64
N VAL A 236 1.21 -11.03 1.36
CA VAL A 236 2.24 -11.06 0.31
C VAL A 236 2.27 -9.76 -0.48
N VAL A 237 3.47 -9.37 -0.89
CA VAL A 237 3.71 -8.17 -1.69
C VAL A 237 4.67 -8.46 -2.85
N SER A 238 4.69 -7.54 -3.81
CA SER A 238 5.66 -7.48 -4.91
C SER A 238 6.10 -6.04 -5.10
N ILE A 239 7.40 -5.80 -5.21
CA ILE A 239 7.95 -4.44 -5.25
C ILE A 239 8.27 -4.05 -6.70
N PRO A 240 7.60 -3.03 -7.27
CA PRO A 240 7.96 -2.54 -8.58
C PRO A 240 9.30 -1.81 -8.53
N ARG A 241 10.13 -2.01 -9.56
CA ARG A 241 11.40 -1.28 -9.72
C ARG A 241 11.19 0.22 -9.90
N GLN A 242 10.15 0.57 -10.64
CA GLN A 242 9.78 1.94 -10.94
C GLN A 242 8.76 2.46 -9.91
N PRO A 243 8.81 3.76 -9.57
CA PRO A 243 7.83 4.35 -8.67
C PRO A 243 6.40 4.16 -9.18
N PRO A 244 5.47 3.67 -8.34
CA PRO A 244 4.07 3.56 -8.72
C PRO A 244 3.48 4.91 -9.15
N LYS A 245 2.49 4.88 -10.05
CA LYS A 245 1.83 6.09 -10.55
C LYS A 245 1.33 7.01 -9.44
N ILE A 246 0.79 6.42 -8.37
CA ILE A 246 0.26 7.19 -7.24
C ILE A 246 1.39 7.91 -6.45
N ASN A 247 2.57 7.30 -6.32
CA ASN A 247 3.76 7.92 -5.73
C ASN A 247 4.25 9.09 -6.57
N GLN A 248 4.24 8.97 -7.90
CA GLN A 248 4.63 10.05 -8.82
C GLN A 248 3.79 11.33 -8.69
N LEU A 249 2.55 11.22 -8.18
CA LEU A 249 1.67 12.36 -7.91
C LEU A 249 2.04 13.13 -6.63
N TYR A 250 2.85 12.52 -5.76
CA TYR A 250 3.36 13.07 -4.51
C TYR A 250 4.87 12.82 -4.39
N PRO A 251 5.69 13.52 -5.20
CA PRO A 251 7.12 13.27 -5.23
C PRO A 251 7.81 13.59 -3.90
N GLU A 252 7.17 14.32 -3.00
CA GLU A 252 7.75 14.80 -1.73
C GLU A 252 8.46 13.74 -0.92
N ALA A 253 7.77 12.64 -0.67
CA ALA A 253 8.29 11.52 0.08
C ALA A 253 9.54 10.95 -0.61
N MET A 254 9.46 10.73 -1.92
CA MET A 254 10.57 10.19 -2.71
C MET A 254 11.75 11.15 -2.72
N LEU A 255 11.54 12.43 -2.98
CA LEU A 255 12.61 13.43 -3.00
C LEU A 255 13.27 13.60 -1.63
N PHE A 256 12.49 13.52 -0.54
CA PHE A 256 13.02 13.56 0.81
C PHE A 256 13.95 12.37 1.08
N HIS A 257 13.54 11.17 0.69
CA HIS A 257 14.28 9.91 0.87
C HIS A 257 15.33 9.66 -0.22
N ALA A 258 15.36 10.42 -1.31
CA ALA A 258 16.38 10.30 -2.36
C ALA A 258 17.78 10.56 -1.80
N ARG A 259 17.87 11.46 -0.83
CA ARG A 259 19.10 11.85 -0.14
C ARG A 259 19.69 10.71 0.67
N ASP A 260 21.01 10.62 0.70
CA ASP A 260 21.74 9.75 1.62
C ASP A 260 21.88 10.37 3.00
N ASP A 261 21.98 11.70 3.09
CA ASP A 261 22.14 12.45 4.34
C ASP A 261 21.51 13.86 4.28
N ALA A 262 21.59 14.61 5.38
CA ALA A 262 20.98 15.93 5.49
C ALA A 262 21.66 17.02 4.62
N THR A 263 22.90 16.79 4.19
CA THR A 263 23.74 17.75 3.44
C THR A 263 23.44 17.76 1.95
N GLN A 264 22.85 16.69 1.42
CA GLN A 264 22.47 16.61 0.01
C GLN A 264 21.23 17.49 -0.29
N PRO A 265 21.22 18.24 -1.40
CA PRO A 265 20.09 19.08 -1.78
C PRO A 265 18.92 18.23 -2.33
N ILE A 266 17.70 18.74 -2.18
CA ILE A 266 16.53 18.16 -2.85
C ILE A 266 16.41 18.68 -4.28
N GLU A 267 16.47 17.76 -5.24
CA GLU A 267 16.29 18.03 -6.67
C GLU A 267 15.25 17.09 -7.28
N ASP A 268 14.25 17.65 -7.97
CA ASP A 268 13.17 16.88 -8.58
C ASP A 268 13.57 16.37 -9.97
N THR A 269 14.23 15.22 -10.01
CA THR A 269 14.60 14.50 -11.24
C THR A 269 13.97 13.11 -11.26
N PRO A 270 13.74 12.51 -12.45
CA PRO A 270 13.27 11.13 -12.55
C PRO A 270 14.15 10.14 -11.76
N ASP A 271 15.47 10.31 -11.83
CA ASP A 271 16.43 9.46 -11.12
C ASP A 271 16.30 9.59 -9.60
N ASN A 272 16.19 10.82 -9.07
CA ASN A 272 16.01 11.03 -7.64
C ASN A 272 14.67 10.48 -7.13
N ARG A 273 13.60 10.59 -7.93
CA ARG A 273 12.32 9.96 -7.59
C ARG A 273 12.45 8.44 -7.53
N GLU A 274 13.19 7.84 -8.45
CA GLU A 274 13.45 6.40 -8.44
C GLU A 274 14.29 5.98 -7.23
N ILE A 275 15.40 6.66 -6.95
CA ILE A 275 16.23 6.40 -5.76
C ILE A 275 15.40 6.51 -4.48
N GLY A 276 14.63 7.58 -4.35
CA GLY A 276 13.73 7.81 -3.23
C GLY A 276 12.69 6.71 -3.05
N TRP A 277 12.05 6.27 -4.15
CA TRP A 277 11.12 5.15 -4.13
C TRP A 277 11.76 3.86 -3.63
N ARG A 278 12.95 3.53 -4.14
CA ARG A 278 13.66 2.30 -3.76
C ARG A 278 13.98 2.28 -2.26
N LYS A 279 14.47 3.41 -1.74
CA LYS A 279 14.72 3.59 -0.30
C LYS A 279 13.44 3.53 0.54
N ILE A 280 12.35 4.17 0.08
CA ILE A 280 11.02 4.06 0.73
C ILE A 280 10.55 2.61 0.79
N ALA A 281 10.70 1.83 -0.29
CA ALA A 281 10.31 0.44 -0.31
C ALA A 281 11.08 -0.37 0.75
N LEU A 282 12.40 -0.19 0.84
CA LEU A 282 13.21 -0.82 1.90
C LEU A 282 12.76 -0.42 3.30
N PHE A 283 12.63 0.89 3.54
CA PHE A 283 12.20 1.42 4.83
C PHE A 283 10.82 0.85 5.21
N SER A 284 9.86 0.85 4.30
CA SER A 284 8.51 0.37 4.57
C SER A 284 8.43 -1.11 4.96
N LEU A 285 9.39 -1.92 4.50
CA LEU A 285 9.41 -3.37 4.73
C LEU A 285 10.23 -3.76 5.96
N TYR A 286 11.37 -3.10 6.19
CA TYR A 286 12.30 -3.42 7.28
C TYR A 286 12.19 -2.49 8.50
N PHE A 287 11.50 -1.35 8.37
CA PHE A 287 11.58 -0.16 9.24
C PHE A 287 12.99 0.45 9.34
N GLN A 288 14.02 -0.35 9.56
CA GLN A 288 15.41 0.07 9.53
C GLN A 288 16.24 -1.01 8.83
N PRO A 289 16.39 -0.96 7.49
CA PRO A 289 17.33 -1.83 6.79
C PRO A 289 18.77 -1.56 7.28
N ASP A 290 19.69 -2.50 7.09
CA ASP A 290 21.09 -2.39 7.56
C ASP A 290 21.79 -1.16 6.96
N SER A 291 21.44 -0.85 5.72
CA SER A 291 21.93 0.32 5.00
C SER A 291 21.39 1.65 5.54
N LEU A 292 20.50 1.66 6.55
CA LEU A 292 19.93 2.88 7.13
C LEU A 292 20.36 3.03 8.59
N GLU A 293 21.13 4.08 8.85
CA GLU A 293 21.49 4.50 10.20
C GLU A 293 20.64 5.68 10.66
N ALA A 294 20.29 5.69 11.95
CA ALA A 294 19.55 6.79 12.55
C ALA A 294 20.52 7.85 13.06
N VAL A 295 20.34 9.10 12.62
CA VAL A 295 21.07 10.27 13.15
C VAL A 295 20.16 10.97 14.15
N LEU A 296 20.57 11.03 15.42
CA LEU A 296 19.72 11.47 16.53
C LEU A 296 20.39 12.57 17.38
N GLY A 297 19.58 13.30 18.14
CA GLY A 297 20.07 14.25 19.14
C GLY A 297 20.70 15.51 18.54
N LYS A 298 21.82 15.96 19.13
CA LYS A 298 22.46 17.24 18.78
C LYS A 298 22.98 17.25 17.34
N GLU A 299 23.48 16.13 16.85
CA GLU A 299 23.99 15.98 15.49
C GLU A 299 22.90 16.24 14.46
N ALA A 300 21.74 15.59 14.59
CA ALA A 300 20.60 15.81 13.70
C ALA A 300 20.11 17.29 13.66
N LEU A 301 20.22 18.00 14.79
CA LEU A 301 19.86 19.43 14.86
C LEU A 301 20.91 20.32 14.18
N LEU A 302 22.20 20.00 14.35
CA LEU A 302 23.29 20.70 13.68
C LEU A 302 23.23 20.50 12.16
N ASP A 303 23.00 19.27 11.73
CA ASP A 303 22.81 18.90 10.33
C ASP A 303 21.63 19.64 9.71
N ALA A 304 20.48 19.68 10.41
CA ALA A 304 19.32 20.42 9.95
C ALA A 304 19.60 21.93 9.80
N ALA A 305 20.35 22.52 10.73
CA ALA A 305 20.74 23.93 10.68
C ALA A 305 21.71 24.24 9.52
N ASN A 306 22.54 23.26 9.15
CA ASN A 306 23.51 23.38 8.05
C ASN A 306 22.98 22.87 6.70
N ALA A 307 21.83 22.21 6.66
CA ALA A 307 21.25 21.63 5.46
C ALA A 307 21.07 22.67 4.33
N PRO A 308 21.16 22.27 3.05
CA PRO A 308 20.88 23.15 1.91
C PRO A 308 19.54 23.87 2.00
N GLU A 309 19.43 25.03 1.37
CA GLU A 309 18.20 25.84 1.39
C GLU A 309 16.95 25.07 0.92
N SER A 310 17.12 24.20 -0.09
CA SER A 310 16.04 23.33 -0.59
C SER A 310 15.43 22.41 0.47
N ASN A 311 16.18 22.08 1.52
CA ASN A 311 15.75 21.22 2.62
C ASN A 311 15.01 22.02 3.72
N ARG A 312 15.24 23.33 3.84
CA ARG A 312 14.77 24.15 4.98
C ARG A 312 13.29 24.57 4.91
N THR A 313 12.53 24.04 3.95
CA THR A 313 11.09 24.29 3.87
C THR A 313 10.32 23.45 4.89
N GLY A 314 9.15 23.93 5.34
CA GLY A 314 8.28 23.15 6.23
C GLY A 314 7.83 21.81 5.62
N LYS A 315 7.77 21.76 4.28
CA LYS A 315 7.50 20.57 3.48
C LYS A 315 8.58 19.49 3.61
N TYR A 316 9.83 19.86 3.87
CA TYR A 316 10.95 18.93 4.07
C TYR A 316 11.52 19.04 5.48
N TRP A 317 10.63 19.23 6.44
CA TRP A 317 10.90 19.21 7.88
C TRP A 317 11.99 20.21 8.31
N LYS A 318 12.09 21.34 7.61
CA LYS A 318 13.04 22.42 7.92
C LYS A 318 14.49 21.94 8.00
N GLY A 319 14.88 21.01 7.14
CA GLY A 319 16.24 20.47 7.07
C GLY A 319 16.43 19.19 7.88
N LEU A 320 15.51 18.84 8.77
CA LEU A 320 15.62 17.63 9.58
C LEU A 320 15.56 16.38 8.69
N PHE A 321 16.64 15.60 8.71
CA PHE A 321 16.75 14.31 8.04
C PHE A 321 17.51 13.36 8.97
N PRO A 322 16.81 12.62 9.84
CA PRO A 322 17.44 11.83 10.90
C PRO A 322 17.94 10.47 10.39
N PHE A 323 18.49 10.46 9.17
CA PHE A 323 18.79 9.26 8.40
C PHE A 323 20.12 9.41 7.69
N GLN A 324 20.93 8.36 7.72
CA GLN A 324 22.15 8.22 6.94
C GLN A 324 22.06 6.91 6.14
N TRP A 325 22.04 6.99 4.81
CA TRP A 325 22.02 5.81 3.94
C TRP A 325 23.42 5.43 3.50
N LYS A 326 23.72 4.13 3.57
CA LYS A 326 24.95 3.55 3.03
C LYS A 326 24.72 2.99 1.62
N PRO A 327 25.71 3.03 0.72
CA PRO A 327 25.54 2.67 -0.70
C PRO A 327 24.95 1.26 -0.97
N GLU A 328 25.11 0.33 -0.03
CA GLU A 328 24.67 -1.07 -0.08
C GLU A 328 23.13 -1.19 -0.16
N TRP A 329 22.37 -0.12 0.11
CA TRP A 329 20.90 -0.12 -0.04
C TRP A 329 20.45 -0.57 -1.44
N LYS A 330 21.28 -0.34 -2.47
CA LYS A 330 20.97 -0.74 -3.85
C LYS A 330 20.87 -2.26 -3.99
N ASP A 331 21.79 -2.99 -3.37
CA ASP A 331 21.82 -4.45 -3.42
C ASP A 331 20.63 -5.04 -2.67
N SER A 332 20.30 -4.50 -1.49
CA SER A 332 19.11 -4.87 -0.73
C SER A 332 17.82 -4.67 -1.54
N PHE A 333 17.70 -3.52 -2.23
CA PHE A 333 16.54 -3.28 -3.09
C PHE A 333 16.50 -4.26 -4.26
N ASP A 334 17.62 -4.49 -4.93
CA ASP A 334 17.67 -5.39 -6.09
C ASP A 334 17.35 -6.84 -5.72
N LEU A 335 17.72 -7.29 -4.53
CA LEU A 335 17.33 -8.61 -4.01
C LEU A 335 15.82 -8.71 -3.79
N LEU A 336 15.18 -7.67 -3.25
CA LEU A 336 13.73 -7.63 -3.06
C LEU A 336 12.97 -7.51 -4.39
N ALA A 337 13.41 -6.63 -5.28
CA ALA A 337 12.75 -6.39 -6.56
C ALA A 337 12.90 -7.57 -7.55
N LYS A 338 13.83 -8.50 -7.30
CA LYS A 338 13.92 -9.79 -8.01
C LYS A 338 12.85 -10.77 -7.56
N LYS A 339 12.37 -10.68 -6.31
CA LYS A 339 11.33 -11.58 -5.79
C LYS A 339 9.99 -11.22 -6.41
N LYS A 340 9.34 -12.25 -6.95
CA LYS A 340 8.05 -12.14 -7.59
C LYS A 340 6.90 -11.93 -6.59
N LEU A 341 6.98 -12.65 -5.47
CA LEU A 341 6.13 -12.52 -4.30
C LEU A 341 6.97 -12.86 -3.08
N PHE A 342 6.75 -12.13 -2.00
CA PHE A 342 7.30 -12.46 -0.69
C PHE A 342 6.41 -11.90 0.42
N VAL A 343 6.49 -12.51 1.60
CA VAL A 343 5.87 -11.97 2.81
C VAL A 343 6.72 -10.83 3.36
N ALA A 344 6.12 -9.71 3.73
CA ALA A 344 6.86 -8.58 4.29
C ALA A 344 7.67 -8.99 5.55
N PRO A 345 8.93 -8.54 5.70
CA PRO A 345 9.82 -8.93 6.81
C PRO A 345 9.17 -8.84 8.20
N ILE A 346 8.41 -7.77 8.43
CA ILE A 346 7.69 -7.53 9.68
C ILE A 346 6.64 -8.61 9.96
N LEU A 347 5.91 -9.06 8.94
CA LEU A 347 4.91 -10.11 9.09
C LEU A 347 5.58 -11.46 9.31
N GLN A 348 6.74 -11.70 8.71
CA GLN A 348 7.48 -12.94 8.94
C GLN A 348 7.88 -13.10 10.41
N SER A 349 8.33 -12.02 11.05
CA SER A 349 8.96 -12.09 12.37
C SER A 349 8.05 -11.68 13.52
N LEU A 350 7.08 -10.79 13.29
CA LEU A 350 6.20 -10.25 14.34
C LEU A 350 4.77 -10.80 14.32
N VAL A 351 4.40 -11.57 13.28
CA VAL A 351 3.01 -11.96 13.07
C VAL A 351 2.90 -13.44 12.73
N LEU A 352 3.23 -13.83 11.51
CA LEU A 352 2.90 -15.14 10.96
C LEU A 352 3.68 -16.28 11.63
N ASN A 353 4.88 -16.00 12.17
CA ASN A 353 5.63 -16.96 12.98
C ASN A 353 4.96 -17.33 14.31
N ARG A 354 3.94 -16.59 14.78
CA ARG A 354 3.19 -16.92 16.01
C ARG A 354 2.12 -17.98 15.79
N GLY A 355 1.79 -18.30 14.54
CA GLY A 355 0.83 -19.33 14.18
C GLY A 355 1.23 -20.04 12.88
N PRO A 356 2.41 -20.67 12.82
CA PRO A 356 2.96 -21.22 11.57
C PRO A 356 2.02 -22.25 10.94
N ASP A 357 1.45 -23.15 11.72
CA ASP A 357 0.55 -24.20 11.22
C ASP A 357 -0.77 -23.63 10.68
N GLU A 358 -1.37 -22.69 11.40
CA GLU A 358 -2.60 -21.99 10.97
C GLU A 358 -2.37 -21.25 9.64
N VAL A 359 -1.21 -20.59 9.52
CA VAL A 359 -0.83 -19.86 8.30
C VAL A 359 -0.56 -20.82 7.15
N LEU A 360 0.21 -21.90 7.37
CA LEU A 360 0.52 -22.88 6.33
C LEU A 360 -0.74 -23.63 5.88
N ASP A 361 -1.63 -24.02 6.79
CA ASP A 361 -2.91 -24.64 6.44
C ASP A 361 -3.77 -23.70 5.59
N TRP A 362 -3.75 -22.39 5.87
CA TRP A 362 -4.41 -21.38 5.03
C TRP A 362 -3.75 -21.23 3.65
N VAL A 363 -2.41 -21.18 3.58
CA VAL A 363 -1.66 -21.16 2.32
C VAL A 363 -2.06 -22.35 1.46
N ASP A 364 -2.15 -23.54 2.05
CA ASP A 364 -2.50 -24.77 1.36
C ASP A 364 -3.93 -24.75 0.82
N ARG A 365 -4.88 -24.11 1.53
CA ARG A 365 -6.24 -23.87 1.01
C ARG A 365 -6.24 -22.87 -0.15
N VAL A 366 -5.53 -21.75 -0.04
CA VAL A 366 -5.41 -20.73 -1.11
C VAL A 366 -4.75 -21.34 -2.36
N CYS A 367 -3.73 -22.17 -2.20
CA CYS A 367 -3.01 -22.80 -3.29
C CYS A 367 -3.83 -23.86 -4.06
N LYS A 368 -5.00 -24.27 -3.57
CA LYS A 368 -5.94 -25.11 -4.34
C LYS A 368 -6.60 -24.33 -5.49
N TRP A 369 -6.64 -23.01 -5.42
CA TRP A 369 -7.20 -22.20 -6.49
C TRP A 369 -6.23 -22.05 -7.67
N PRO A 370 -6.71 -22.13 -8.92
CA PRO A 370 -5.87 -22.04 -10.10
C PRO A 370 -5.65 -20.58 -10.53
N PHE A 371 -5.17 -19.70 -9.64
CA PHE A 371 -4.91 -18.31 -10.00
C PHE A 371 -3.66 -18.14 -10.87
N GLU A 372 -3.66 -17.12 -11.72
CA GLU A 372 -2.55 -16.76 -12.61
C GLU A 372 -2.09 -15.31 -12.37
N ARG A 373 -2.77 -14.61 -11.47
CA ARG A 373 -2.55 -13.22 -11.10
C ARG A 373 -2.83 -13.02 -9.62
N VAL A 374 -2.01 -12.20 -8.98
CA VAL A 374 -2.19 -11.74 -7.61
C VAL A 374 -2.28 -10.22 -7.62
N ILE A 375 -3.24 -9.67 -6.88
CA ILE A 375 -3.40 -8.23 -6.63
C ILE A 375 -3.30 -8.01 -5.12
N PRO A 376 -2.11 -7.66 -4.62
CA PRO A 376 -1.95 -7.22 -3.23
C PRO A 376 -2.58 -5.84 -2.99
N ALA A 377 -2.94 -5.55 -1.75
CA ALA A 377 -3.43 -4.23 -1.36
C ALA A 377 -2.31 -3.18 -1.27
N HIS A 378 -1.04 -3.61 -1.34
CA HIS A 378 0.13 -2.74 -1.33
C HIS A 378 1.04 -2.93 -2.55
N PHE A 379 1.82 -1.90 -2.91
CA PHE A 379 2.84 -1.95 -3.98
C PHE A 379 2.28 -2.32 -5.37
N GLU A 380 2.86 -3.31 -6.07
CA GLU A 380 2.53 -3.70 -7.45
C GLU A 380 1.12 -4.30 -7.54
N ALA A 381 0.28 -3.80 -8.45
CA ALA A 381 -1.08 -4.28 -8.67
C ALA A 381 -1.15 -5.46 -9.64
N ARG A 382 -0.22 -5.53 -10.61
CA ARG A 382 -0.25 -6.46 -11.74
C ARG A 382 0.78 -7.57 -11.58
N VAL A 383 0.65 -8.37 -10.53
CA VAL A 383 1.59 -9.48 -10.29
C VAL A 383 1.11 -10.73 -11.03
N LYS A 384 1.83 -11.14 -12.09
CA LYS A 384 1.57 -12.41 -12.77
C LYS A 384 2.18 -13.55 -11.97
N ALA A 385 1.45 -14.16 -11.03
CA ALA A 385 1.96 -15.22 -10.15
C ALA A 385 1.00 -16.41 -10.05
N SER A 386 1.57 -17.58 -9.80
CA SER A 386 0.90 -18.88 -9.69
C SER A 386 0.78 -19.32 -8.22
N PRO A 387 -0.02 -20.38 -7.92
CA PRO A 387 -0.07 -20.99 -6.59
C PRO A 387 1.29 -21.43 -6.07
N ARG A 388 2.18 -21.87 -6.95
CA ARG A 388 3.56 -22.24 -6.58
C ARG A 388 4.37 -21.04 -6.13
N ASP A 389 4.25 -19.91 -6.83
CA ASP A 389 4.94 -18.67 -6.45
C ASP A 389 4.43 -18.17 -5.09
N PHE A 390 3.11 -18.27 -4.86
CA PHE A 390 2.48 -17.91 -3.60
C PHE A 390 2.97 -18.81 -2.46
N ARG A 391 2.92 -20.14 -2.59
CA ARG A 391 3.43 -21.08 -1.57
C ARG A 391 4.89 -20.79 -1.23
N ALA A 392 5.73 -20.54 -2.23
CA ALA A 392 7.14 -20.26 -2.03
C ALA A 392 7.42 -18.99 -1.21
N ALA A 393 6.51 -18.00 -1.23
CA ALA A 393 6.62 -16.79 -0.41
C ALA A 393 6.57 -17.08 1.10
N PHE A 394 5.97 -18.22 1.50
CA PHE A 394 5.83 -18.65 2.90
C PHE A 394 6.88 -19.68 3.34
N SER A 395 7.91 -19.94 2.53
CA SER A 395 8.98 -20.89 2.86
C SER A 395 9.74 -20.55 4.14
N PHE A 396 9.69 -19.31 4.63
CA PHE A 396 10.28 -18.89 5.90
C PHE A 396 9.64 -19.58 7.13
N LEU A 397 8.45 -20.17 7.00
CA LEU A 397 7.79 -20.97 8.05
C LEU A 397 8.16 -22.46 7.98
N GLN A 398 8.84 -22.91 6.92
CA GLN A 398 9.26 -24.31 6.77
C GLN A 398 10.40 -24.60 7.75
N GLY A 399 10.09 -25.33 8.83
CA GLY A 399 11.02 -25.63 9.93
C GLY A 399 10.38 -25.49 11.31
N SER A 400 9.26 -24.77 11.41
CA SER A 400 8.49 -24.60 12.64
C SER A 400 7.47 -25.75 12.79
N GLY A 401 7.78 -26.76 13.60
CA GLY A 401 6.82 -27.76 14.13
C GLY A 401 6.31 -28.88 13.21
N ARG A 402 5.78 -28.60 12.01
CA ARG A 402 4.93 -29.59 11.29
C ARG A 402 5.52 -30.25 10.04
N ALA A 403 6.68 -29.78 9.54
CA ALA A 403 7.31 -30.40 8.36
C ALA A 403 7.89 -31.82 8.60
N ARG A 404 7.95 -32.29 9.86
CA ARG A 404 8.57 -33.59 10.18
C ARG A 404 7.61 -34.78 10.26
N LEU A 405 6.31 -34.59 10.48
CA LEU A 405 5.42 -35.70 10.86
C LEU A 405 4.15 -35.90 10.01
N GLY A 406 3.93 -35.11 8.95
CA GLY A 406 2.73 -35.26 8.12
C GLY A 406 2.84 -34.87 6.64
N GLY A 407 4.02 -34.52 6.15
CA GLY A 407 4.21 -34.20 4.73
C GLY A 407 4.00 -35.45 3.88
N ASN A 408 2.99 -35.45 3.00
CA ASN A 408 2.89 -36.46 1.96
C ASN A 408 4.21 -36.45 1.16
N LEU A 409 4.64 -37.60 0.65
CA LEU A 409 5.88 -37.75 -0.15
C LEU A 409 6.04 -36.68 -1.26
N LEU A 410 4.91 -36.12 -1.72
CA LEU A 410 4.80 -35.02 -2.68
C LEU A 410 5.34 -33.67 -2.17
N ASP A 411 5.19 -33.32 -0.89
CA ASP A 411 5.68 -32.06 -0.32
C ASP A 411 7.22 -32.01 -0.33
N GLY A 412 7.85 -33.11 0.09
CA GLY A 412 9.31 -33.26 0.03
C GLY A 412 9.88 -33.37 -1.39
N LEU A 413 9.05 -33.74 -2.37
CA LEU A 413 9.40 -33.73 -3.79
C LEU A 413 9.29 -32.31 -4.37
N LEU A 414 8.21 -31.58 -4.08
CA LEU A 414 7.99 -30.20 -4.53
C LEU A 414 9.07 -29.24 -4.00
N ASP A 415 9.51 -29.42 -2.75
CA ASP A 415 10.56 -28.61 -2.11
C ASP A 415 11.93 -28.71 -2.81
N ARG A 416 12.26 -29.87 -3.40
CA ARG A 416 13.50 -30.05 -4.19
C ARG A 416 13.47 -29.28 -5.50
N PHE A 417 12.28 -28.94 -6.00
CA PHE A 417 12.12 -28.19 -7.24
C PHE A 417 11.87 -26.70 -7.01
N LEU A 418 11.63 -26.22 -5.77
CA LEU A 418 11.46 -24.79 -5.51
C LEU A 418 12.80 -24.03 -5.68
N PRO A 419 12.84 -22.93 -6.47
CA PRO A 419 14.05 -22.14 -6.69
C PRO A 419 14.65 -21.62 -5.38
N THR A 420 15.97 -21.76 -5.22
CA THR A 420 16.75 -21.26 -4.07
C THR A 420 16.68 -19.75 -3.89
N GLU A 421 16.46 -18.98 -4.95
CA GLU A 421 16.37 -17.51 -4.93
C GLU A 421 15.20 -16.97 -4.08
N ASN A 422 14.20 -17.81 -3.80
CA ASN A 422 13.07 -17.42 -2.96
C ASN A 422 13.30 -17.61 -1.46
N ARG A 423 14.36 -18.30 -1.04
CA ARG A 423 14.39 -18.91 0.30
C ARG A 423 14.51 -17.93 1.45
N GLN A 424 15.28 -16.84 1.37
CA GLN A 424 15.41 -15.91 2.50
C GLN A 424 15.60 -14.45 2.07
N LEU A 425 15.14 -13.54 2.91
CA LEU A 425 15.44 -12.11 2.86
C LEU A 425 16.90 -11.86 3.31
N PRO A 426 17.55 -10.75 2.92
CA PRO A 426 18.91 -10.44 3.38
C PRO A 426 19.00 -10.48 4.91
N ALA A 427 19.86 -11.34 5.45
CA ALA A 427 19.95 -11.56 6.90
C ALA A 427 20.40 -10.31 7.66
N SER A 428 21.23 -9.47 7.02
CA SER A 428 21.64 -8.17 7.52
C SER A 428 20.44 -7.25 7.77
N ASP A 429 19.54 -7.12 6.79
CA ASP A 429 18.36 -6.25 6.86
C ASP A 429 17.29 -6.75 7.84
N MET A 430 17.33 -8.04 8.21
CA MET A 430 16.42 -8.62 9.21
C MET A 430 16.81 -8.30 10.66
N ARG A 431 18.02 -7.76 10.91
CA ARG A 431 18.54 -7.55 12.29
C ARG A 431 17.63 -6.69 13.16
N PHE A 432 17.20 -5.54 12.66
CA PHE A 432 16.31 -4.65 13.42
C PHE A 432 14.96 -5.32 13.73
N VAL A 433 14.37 -5.98 12.73
CA VAL A 433 13.07 -6.66 12.88
C VAL A 433 13.16 -7.78 13.92
N ARG A 434 14.26 -8.54 13.96
CA ARG A 434 14.50 -9.58 14.98
C ARG A 434 14.68 -8.98 16.39
N GLN A 435 15.45 -7.90 16.52
CA GLN A 435 15.61 -7.19 17.80
C GLN A 435 14.27 -6.64 18.31
N LEU A 436 13.43 -6.14 17.39
CA LEU A 436 12.08 -5.67 17.73
C LEU A 436 11.21 -6.82 18.23
N ASP A 437 11.29 -8.01 17.61
CA ASP A 437 10.59 -9.22 18.08
C ASP A 437 11.01 -9.60 19.50
N GLU A 438 12.32 -9.71 19.74
CA GLU A 438 12.89 -9.99 21.06
C GLU A 438 12.42 -8.97 22.10
N PHE A 439 12.38 -7.69 21.75
CA PHE A 439 11.91 -6.62 22.63
C PHE A 439 10.43 -6.79 22.99
N VAL A 440 9.53 -6.99 22.01
CA VAL A 440 8.09 -7.09 22.29
C VAL A 440 7.74 -8.36 23.07
N VAL A 441 8.48 -9.45 22.87
CA VAL A 441 8.34 -10.69 23.63
C VAL A 441 8.86 -10.51 25.06
N LYS A 442 10.09 -9.98 25.23
CA LYS A 442 10.70 -9.74 26.56
C LYS A 442 9.83 -8.85 27.45
N ASN A 443 9.15 -7.88 26.86
CA ASN A 443 8.26 -6.94 27.57
C ASN A 443 6.81 -7.43 27.69
N LYS A 444 6.49 -8.68 27.30
CA LYS A 444 5.13 -9.27 27.36
C LYS A 444 4.07 -8.45 26.63
N ILE A 445 4.48 -7.80 25.54
CA ILE A 445 3.59 -7.08 24.62
C ILE A 445 2.99 -8.08 23.62
N ALA A 446 3.84 -8.95 23.06
CA ALA A 446 3.47 -9.98 22.11
C ALA A 446 3.80 -11.39 22.62
N THR A 447 3.03 -12.38 22.16
CA THR A 447 3.31 -13.80 22.44
C THR A 447 4.56 -14.24 21.69
N ALA A 448 5.39 -15.07 22.33
CA ALA A 448 6.54 -15.68 21.68
C ALA A 448 6.09 -16.61 20.55
N ALA A 449 6.89 -16.71 19.49
CA ALA A 449 6.70 -17.75 18.49
C ALA A 449 6.87 -19.14 19.14
N PRO A 450 6.15 -20.18 18.66
CA PRO A 450 6.42 -21.55 19.07
C PRO A 450 7.89 -21.90 18.81
N ASP A 451 8.51 -22.62 19.74
CA ASP A 451 9.87 -23.11 19.57
C ASP A 451 9.89 -24.11 18.41
N PRO A 452 10.67 -23.88 17.34
CA PRO A 452 10.75 -24.79 16.20
C PRO A 452 11.34 -26.16 16.58
N ASP A 453 12.05 -26.27 17.70
CA ASP A 453 12.70 -27.50 18.18
C ASP A 453 11.96 -28.20 19.35
N ALA A 454 10.80 -27.68 19.79
CA ALA A 454 10.02 -28.22 20.92
C ALA A 454 9.05 -29.36 20.58
#